data_AF-M5C3I8-F1
#
_entry.id   AF-M5C3I8-F1
#
_cell.length_a   1.000
_cell.length_b   1.000
_cell.length_c   1.000
_cell.angle_alpha   90.00
_cell.angle_beta   90.00
_cell.angle_gamma   90.00
#
_symmetry.space_group_name_H-M   'P 1'
#
loop_
_entity.id
_entity.type
_entity.pdbx_description
1 polymer ?
#
loop_
_entity_poly.entity_id
_entity_poly.type
_entity_poly.pdbx_seq_one_letter_code
_entity_poly.pdbx_strand_id
1 'polypeptide(L)'
;MGYHMNAGREIQRLIQMGGLEVRGQTFLGVDITHNTKRGSLGYCNHASILFPTWHRPSLMLLEQSIWEEAKKKAEEYAKSNPEQASEWRTAANKLRFPYWDWTNPEKHDRKFPQIFRQPKVTLQTPKGTEEYDNPLYTYAFGSKRPAGFRDTPFMEEFGDNNSTYTSLFGTWDRTYRWPSHGAQEADKNPTEQIDKIDSYLNRKPLPGGQVPTGSWQDLQRQVAPLFQYPEDLDESDGVYAWDAFSNTRPVSKPRDWSRPGRTHYWDVARKLRLKGSIEQPHNLIHLLVGGLGHMMNNDYASFDPIFFLHHCNVDRILAFWEYAYPKYFMGKDGYKDQNGNTQQFRQPGGKFGWGDQPLFLKGDTPLTPFRKADGSYWTSDDTRWASKVPKSKPTIDVF
;
A
#
# COMPACT_ATOMS: atom_id res chain seq x y z
N MET A 1 -18.70 34.43 5.41
CA MET A 1 -18.57 33.48 6.54
C MET A 1 -17.44 32.53 6.20
N GLY A 2 -16.26 32.78 6.76
CA GLY A 2 -15.00 32.16 6.33
C GLY A 2 -14.80 30.79 6.95
N TYR A 3 -14.75 29.75 6.11
CA TYR A 3 -14.25 28.44 6.51
C TYR A 3 -12.72 28.45 6.35
N HIS A 4 -12.01 28.83 7.41
CA HIS A 4 -10.58 28.54 7.52
C HIS A 4 -10.39 27.05 7.81
N MET A 5 -10.31 26.24 6.76
CA MET A 5 -9.99 24.82 6.86
C MET A 5 -8.47 24.66 6.72
N ASN A 6 -7.82 24.20 7.79
CA ASN A 6 -6.41 23.84 7.80
C ASN A 6 -6.21 22.59 6.93
N ALA A 7 -5.21 22.57 6.05
CA ALA A 7 -4.89 21.41 5.20
C ALA A 7 -4.67 20.12 6.03
N GLY A 8 -4.16 20.24 7.27
CA GLY A 8 -4.06 19.12 8.22
C GLY A 8 -5.42 18.55 8.65
N ARG A 9 -6.49 19.37 8.70
CA ARG A 9 -7.86 18.90 8.99
C ARG A 9 -8.50 18.18 7.81
N GLU A 10 -8.16 18.52 6.57
CA GLU A 10 -8.68 17.80 5.40
C GLU A 10 -7.95 16.45 5.25
N ILE A 11 -6.62 16.40 5.44
CA ILE A 11 -5.89 15.12 5.57
C ILE A 11 -6.47 14.31 6.75
N GLN A 12 -6.70 14.93 7.90
CA GLN A 12 -7.34 14.25 9.02
C GLN A 12 -8.77 13.83 8.72
N ARG A 13 -9.56 14.56 7.93
CA ARG A 13 -10.92 14.18 7.52
C ARG A 13 -10.89 13.00 6.54
N LEU A 14 -9.98 13.03 5.58
CA LEU A 14 -9.69 11.92 4.66
C LEU A 14 -9.19 10.66 5.41
N ILE A 15 -8.63 10.82 6.60
CA ILE A 15 -8.22 9.71 7.48
C ILE A 15 -9.29 9.42 8.59
N GLN A 16 -10.18 10.37 8.95
CA GLN A 16 -11.28 10.22 9.94
C GLN A 16 -12.36 9.25 9.51
N MET A 17 -12.32 8.89 8.25
CA MET A 17 -13.17 7.88 7.64
C MET A 17 -12.43 6.61 7.26
N GLY A 18 -11.11 6.47 7.52
CA GLY A 18 -10.34 5.29 7.08
C GLY A 18 -10.44 5.05 5.57
N GLY A 19 -10.65 6.13 4.83
CA GLY A 19 -11.20 6.13 3.48
C GLY A 19 -11.34 7.56 2.98
N LEU A 20 -11.03 7.74 1.70
CA LEU A 20 -11.15 9.03 1.02
C LEU A 20 -12.63 9.39 0.89
N GLU A 21 -13.07 10.49 1.49
CA GLU A 21 -14.40 11.06 1.21
C GLU A 21 -14.25 12.10 0.11
N VAL A 22 -14.66 11.75 -1.11
CA VAL A 22 -14.71 12.69 -2.22
C VAL A 22 -16.17 12.94 -2.56
N ARG A 23 -16.62 14.18 -2.38
CA ARG A 23 -17.98 14.65 -2.73
C ARG A 23 -19.14 13.93 -2.00
N GLY A 24 -18.97 13.65 -0.70
CA GLY A 24 -20.03 13.04 0.13
C GLY A 24 -20.27 11.56 -0.15
N GLN A 25 -19.32 10.89 -0.82
CA GLN A 25 -19.27 9.44 -0.94
C GLN A 25 -18.07 8.93 -0.13
N THR A 26 -18.33 8.11 0.88
CA THR A 26 -17.30 7.45 1.69
C THR A 26 -16.71 6.28 0.88
N PHE A 27 -15.48 6.43 0.38
CA PHE A 27 -14.76 5.34 -0.28
C PHE A 27 -13.91 4.62 0.77
N LEU A 28 -14.57 3.73 1.53
CA LEU A 28 -13.93 2.96 2.59
C LEU A 28 -12.87 2.02 1.99
N GLY A 29 -11.69 1.95 2.58
CA GLY A 29 -10.86 0.73 2.52
C GLY A 29 -11.40 -0.38 3.41
N VAL A 30 -12.27 0.00 4.35
CA VAL A 30 -12.77 -0.84 5.43
C VAL A 30 -14.23 -0.49 5.71
N ASP A 31 -15.15 -0.99 4.89
CA ASP A 31 -16.49 -1.22 5.43
C ASP A 31 -16.37 -2.54 6.19
N ILE A 32 -15.93 -2.47 7.45
CA ILE A 32 -15.74 -3.63 8.34
C ILE A 32 -17.12 -4.21 8.67
N THR A 33 -17.80 -4.72 7.65
CA THR A 33 -19.02 -5.50 7.83
C THR A 33 -18.57 -6.91 8.16
N HIS A 34 -18.86 -7.30 9.40
CA HIS A 34 -18.65 -8.67 9.82
C HIS A 34 -19.74 -9.53 9.18
N ASN A 35 -19.48 -10.08 7.99
CA ASN A 35 -20.24 -11.24 7.54
C ASN A 35 -19.74 -12.45 8.37
N THR A 36 -20.64 -13.00 9.19
CA THR A 36 -20.37 -13.95 10.29
C THR A 36 -19.78 -15.29 9.85
N LYS A 37 -19.51 -15.49 8.56
CA LYS A 37 -18.93 -16.72 8.00
C LYS A 37 -17.47 -16.63 7.56
N ARG A 38 -16.88 -15.44 7.35
CA ARG A 38 -15.50 -15.31 6.77
C ARG A 38 -14.58 -14.21 7.34
N GLY A 39 -14.99 -13.46 8.36
CA GLY A 39 -14.18 -12.39 8.95
C GLY A 39 -14.41 -11.01 8.32
N SER A 40 -13.61 -10.01 8.73
CA SER A 40 -13.67 -8.63 8.21
C SER A 40 -13.38 -8.58 6.70
N LEU A 41 -14.21 -7.87 5.93
CA LEU A 41 -14.04 -7.71 4.48
C LEU A 41 -13.88 -6.23 4.16
N GLY A 42 -12.71 -5.82 3.68
CA GLY A 42 -12.47 -4.49 3.12
C GLY A 42 -12.62 -4.47 1.59
N TYR A 43 -12.38 -3.30 0.98
CA TYR A 43 -12.28 -3.20 -0.49
C TYR A 43 -10.89 -3.58 -1.02
N CYS A 44 -9.86 -3.53 -0.16
CA CYS A 44 -8.47 -3.77 -0.54
C CYS A 44 -8.27 -5.18 -1.10
N ASN A 45 -7.50 -5.29 -2.19
CA ASN A 45 -7.17 -6.58 -2.79
C ASN A 45 -5.82 -7.04 -2.25
N HIS A 46 -5.80 -8.21 -1.60
CA HIS A 46 -4.60 -8.91 -1.13
C HIS A 46 -4.65 -10.36 -1.61
N ALA A 47 -3.48 -10.99 -1.77
CA ALA A 47 -3.35 -12.34 -2.30
C ALA A 47 -4.13 -12.53 -3.62
N SER A 48 -4.07 -11.51 -4.47
CA SER A 48 -4.92 -11.35 -5.65
C SER A 48 -4.16 -10.71 -6.79
N ILE A 49 -4.44 -11.12 -8.03
CA ILE A 49 -3.83 -10.51 -9.21
C ILE A 49 -4.14 -9.01 -9.37
N LEU A 50 -5.14 -8.51 -8.65
CA LEU A 50 -5.51 -7.10 -8.61
C LEU A 50 -4.79 -6.31 -7.50
N PHE A 51 -4.00 -6.95 -6.62
CA PHE A 51 -3.29 -6.27 -5.52
C PHE A 51 -2.58 -4.99 -5.98
N PRO A 52 -1.65 -5.04 -6.96
CA PRO A 52 -0.86 -3.86 -7.28
C PRO A 52 -1.68 -2.80 -8.03
N THR A 53 -2.62 -3.23 -8.88
CA THR A 53 -3.44 -2.32 -9.70
C THR A 53 -4.61 -1.71 -8.94
N TRP A 54 -5.08 -2.31 -7.84
CA TRP A 54 -6.12 -1.75 -6.98
C TRP A 54 -5.60 -0.62 -6.10
N HIS A 55 -4.38 -0.75 -5.56
CA HIS A 55 -3.80 0.27 -4.70
C HIS A 55 -3.43 1.56 -5.47
N ARG A 56 -3.10 1.46 -6.76
CA ARG A 56 -2.79 2.62 -7.61
C ARG A 56 -3.89 3.70 -7.68
N PRO A 57 -5.15 3.41 -8.04
CA PRO A 57 -6.22 4.42 -8.01
C PRO A 57 -6.55 4.92 -6.59
N SER A 58 -6.25 4.13 -5.54
CA SER A 58 -6.34 4.61 -4.15
C SER A 58 -5.34 5.76 -3.91
N LEU A 59 -4.09 5.59 -4.34
CA LEU A 59 -3.04 6.61 -4.24
C LEU A 59 -3.33 7.82 -5.14
N MET A 60 -3.83 7.61 -6.35
CA MET A 60 -4.22 8.70 -7.26
C MET A 60 -5.30 9.58 -6.63
N LEU A 61 -6.27 8.96 -5.95
CA LEU A 61 -7.34 9.69 -5.26
C LEU A 61 -6.78 10.52 -4.09
N LEU A 62 -5.86 9.96 -3.30
CA LEU A 62 -5.16 10.71 -2.24
C LEU A 62 -4.36 11.88 -2.80
N GLU A 63 -3.53 11.63 -3.82
CA GLU A 63 -2.70 12.67 -4.43
C GLU A 63 -3.56 13.80 -5.01
N GLN A 64 -4.65 13.46 -5.69
CA GLN A 64 -5.60 14.45 -6.20
C GLN A 64 -6.17 15.31 -5.08
N SER A 65 -6.64 14.71 -3.98
CA SER A 65 -7.19 15.46 -2.84
C SER A 65 -6.17 16.41 -2.21
N ILE A 66 -4.93 15.95 -2.02
CA ILE A 66 -3.84 16.78 -1.49
C ILE A 66 -3.51 17.91 -2.45
N TRP A 67 -3.43 17.63 -3.75
CA TRP A 67 -3.15 18.63 -4.78
C TRP A 67 -4.25 19.69 -4.86
N GLU A 68 -5.52 19.32 -4.76
CA GLU A 68 -6.64 20.25 -4.75
C GLU A 68 -6.57 21.22 -3.55
N GLU A 69 -6.25 20.72 -2.35
CA GLU A 69 -6.04 21.56 -1.17
C GLU A 69 -4.78 22.43 -1.28
N ALA A 70 -3.67 21.88 -1.78
CA ALA A 70 -2.44 22.62 -2.01
C ALA A 70 -2.66 23.78 -3.00
N LYS A 71 -3.44 23.55 -4.06
CA LYS A 71 -3.81 24.58 -5.04
C LYS A 71 -4.66 25.68 -4.42
N LYS A 72 -5.66 25.34 -3.60
CA LYS A 72 -6.44 26.34 -2.84
C LYS A 72 -5.52 27.18 -1.96
N LYS A 73 -4.61 26.52 -1.23
CA LYS A 73 -3.67 27.19 -0.32
C LYS A 73 -2.69 28.10 -1.05
N ALA A 74 -2.16 27.64 -2.18
CA ALA A 74 -1.28 28.44 -3.04
C ALA A 74 -1.98 29.70 -3.55
N GLU A 75 -3.27 29.64 -3.90
CA GLU A 75 -4.03 30.83 -4.29
C GLU A 75 -4.30 31.78 -3.11
N GLU A 76 -4.50 31.27 -1.89
CA GLU A 76 -4.56 32.12 -0.69
C GLU A 76 -3.24 32.86 -0.45
N TYR A 77 -2.12 32.16 -0.57
CA TYR A 77 -0.79 32.73 -0.42
C TYR A 77 -0.47 33.73 -1.54
N ALA A 78 -0.80 33.41 -2.78
CA ALA A 78 -0.65 34.31 -3.91
C ALA A 78 -1.45 35.62 -3.75
N LYS A 79 -2.65 35.57 -3.17
CA LYS A 79 -3.47 36.76 -2.90
C LYS A 79 -2.91 37.64 -1.79
N SER A 80 -2.41 37.01 -0.72
CA SER A 80 -1.84 37.72 0.43
C SER A 80 -0.42 38.24 0.17
N ASN A 81 0.33 37.60 -0.74
CA ASN A 81 1.72 37.90 -1.04
C ASN A 81 1.98 37.85 -2.56
N PRO A 82 1.56 38.88 -3.31
CA PRO A 82 1.60 38.88 -4.77
C PRO A 82 3.00 38.65 -5.37
N GLU A 83 4.06 39.10 -4.69
CA GLU A 83 5.45 38.94 -5.14
C GLU A 83 5.89 37.47 -5.18
N GLN A 84 5.34 36.61 -4.31
CA GLN A 84 5.62 35.17 -4.24
C GLN A 84 4.58 34.33 -4.98
N ALA A 85 3.58 34.94 -5.61
CA ALA A 85 2.44 34.23 -6.18
C ALA A 85 2.83 33.17 -7.21
N SER A 86 3.83 33.45 -8.05
CA SER A 86 4.30 32.52 -9.08
C SER A 86 4.98 31.29 -8.46
N GLU A 87 5.74 31.48 -7.39
CA GLU A 87 6.43 30.41 -6.66
C GLU A 87 5.42 29.43 -6.05
N TRP A 88 4.43 29.93 -5.28
CA TRP A 88 3.43 29.09 -4.63
C TRP A 88 2.56 28.32 -5.63
N ARG A 89 2.13 28.97 -6.73
CA ARG A 89 1.38 28.30 -7.81
C ARG A 89 2.22 27.23 -8.50
N THR A 90 3.50 27.51 -8.75
CA THR A 90 4.43 26.54 -9.35
C THR A 90 4.65 25.35 -8.42
N ALA A 91 4.85 25.59 -7.12
CA ALA A 91 5.00 24.55 -6.12
C ALA A 91 3.76 23.64 -6.07
N ALA A 92 2.55 24.20 -6.00
CA ALA A 92 1.32 23.42 -6.03
C ALA A 92 1.16 22.60 -7.31
N ASN A 93 1.53 23.14 -8.47
CA ASN A 93 1.46 22.39 -9.74
C ASN A 93 2.48 21.23 -9.82
N LYS A 94 3.66 21.40 -9.21
CA LYS A 94 4.72 20.37 -9.15
C LYS A 94 4.52 19.34 -8.04
N LEU A 95 3.69 19.63 -7.04
CA LEU A 95 3.49 18.77 -5.88
C LEU A 95 2.97 17.38 -6.27
N ARG A 96 3.69 16.35 -5.83
CA ARG A 96 3.26 14.94 -5.88
C ARG A 96 3.37 14.34 -4.50
N PHE A 97 2.60 13.28 -4.24
CA PHE A 97 2.70 12.62 -2.95
C PHE A 97 4.00 11.80 -2.87
N PRO A 98 4.82 11.96 -1.83
CA PRO A 98 6.12 11.30 -1.75
C PRO A 98 6.00 9.81 -1.45
N TYR A 99 7.06 9.05 -1.77
CA TYR A 99 7.21 7.65 -1.40
C TYR A 99 8.30 7.47 -0.33
N TRP A 100 8.18 6.41 0.47
CA TRP A 100 9.26 5.98 1.37
C TRP A 100 10.09 4.88 0.69
N ASP A 101 11.32 5.19 0.30
CA ASP A 101 12.21 4.23 -0.37
C ASP A 101 12.84 3.26 0.64
N TRP A 102 12.23 2.08 0.78
CA TRP A 102 12.79 0.96 1.54
C TRP A 102 13.56 -0.05 0.67
N THR A 103 13.87 0.29 -0.59
CA THR A 103 14.62 -0.55 -1.53
C THR A 103 16.11 -0.19 -1.64
N ASN A 104 16.46 1.06 -1.33
CA ASN A 104 17.84 1.54 -1.41
C ASN A 104 18.28 2.32 -0.15
N PRO A 105 18.63 1.61 0.93
CA PRO A 105 18.93 2.22 2.21
C PRO A 105 20.30 2.94 2.25
N GLU A 106 21.18 2.71 1.27
CA GLU A 106 22.48 3.37 1.19
C GLU A 106 22.37 4.87 0.88
N LYS A 107 21.22 5.32 0.38
CA LYS A 107 20.96 6.74 0.07
C LYS A 107 20.33 7.54 1.22
N HIS A 108 19.92 6.89 2.33
CA HIS A 108 19.02 7.50 3.33
C HIS A 108 19.42 7.21 4.79
N ASP A 109 20.72 7.24 5.11
CA ASP A 109 21.28 7.06 6.47
C ASP A 109 20.89 5.74 7.18
N ARG A 110 20.41 4.72 6.45
CA ARG A 110 19.96 3.41 6.96
C ARG A 110 19.00 3.49 8.17
N LYS A 111 18.28 4.61 8.32
CA LYS A 111 17.35 4.85 9.44
C LYS A 111 15.92 5.02 8.94
N PHE A 112 14.97 4.68 9.80
CA PHE A 112 13.56 4.98 9.63
C PHE A 112 13.36 6.51 9.55
N PRO A 113 12.59 7.03 8.57
CA PRO A 113 12.56 8.47 8.28
C PRO A 113 12.13 9.32 9.49
N GLN A 114 12.88 10.40 9.73
CA GLN A 114 12.67 11.28 10.89
C GLN A 114 11.29 11.95 10.90
N ILE A 115 10.70 12.22 9.74
CA ILE A 115 9.36 12.82 9.64
C ILE A 115 8.26 11.95 10.27
N PHE A 116 8.51 10.65 10.48
CA PHE A 116 7.55 9.77 11.16
C PHE A 116 7.75 9.72 12.69
N ARG A 117 8.80 10.36 13.19
CA ARG A 117 9.17 10.38 14.62
C ARG A 117 8.84 11.71 15.31
N GLN A 118 8.57 12.76 14.52
CA GLN A 118 8.43 14.12 15.00
C GLN A 118 6.94 14.52 15.07
N PRO A 119 6.40 14.93 16.23
CA PRO A 119 5.00 15.34 16.35
C PRO A 119 4.69 16.68 15.68
N LYS A 120 5.73 17.48 15.41
CA LYS A 120 5.64 18.81 14.81
C LYS A 120 6.54 18.90 13.59
N VAL A 121 6.17 19.78 12.66
CA VAL A 121 7.00 20.17 11.51
C VAL A 121 7.08 21.69 11.45
N THR A 122 8.25 22.19 11.06
CA THR A 122 8.48 23.60 10.80
C THR A 122 8.30 23.89 9.32
N LEU A 123 7.42 24.81 8.97
CA LEU A 123 7.10 25.18 7.59
C LEU A 123 7.44 26.65 7.33
N GLN A 124 7.92 26.93 6.12
CA GLN A 124 7.98 28.29 5.61
C GLN A 124 6.60 28.67 5.07
N THR A 125 6.04 29.76 5.59
CA THR A 125 4.80 30.34 5.07
C THR A 125 5.06 31.80 4.69
N PRO A 126 4.11 32.46 4.01
CA PRO A 126 4.30 33.87 3.69
C PRO A 126 4.39 34.79 4.92
N LYS A 127 4.03 34.30 6.12
CA LYS A 127 4.21 35.05 7.39
C LYS A 127 5.58 34.82 8.05
N GLY A 128 6.40 33.95 7.46
CA GLY A 128 7.68 33.50 8.00
C GLY A 128 7.65 32.03 8.41
N THR A 129 8.56 31.66 9.29
CA THR A 129 8.70 30.29 9.82
C THR A 129 7.63 30.03 10.88
N GLU A 130 6.81 29.00 10.69
CA GLU A 130 5.76 28.59 11.63
C GLU A 130 5.83 27.08 11.94
N GLU A 131 5.36 26.68 13.12
CA GLU A 131 5.30 25.29 13.55
C GLU A 131 3.87 24.73 13.46
N TYR A 132 3.73 23.52 12.92
CA TYR A 132 2.44 22.84 12.73
C TYR A 132 2.49 21.42 13.28
N ASP A 133 1.33 20.88 13.68
CA ASP A 133 1.19 19.44 13.91
C ASP A 133 1.57 18.66 12.66
N ASN A 134 2.38 17.63 12.82
CA ASN A 134 2.82 16.80 11.72
C ASN A 134 1.73 15.77 11.35
N PRO A 135 1.06 15.90 10.19
CA PRO A 135 0.02 14.96 9.78
C PRO A 135 0.57 13.57 9.43
N LEU A 136 1.88 13.40 9.29
CA LEU A 136 2.53 12.11 9.01
C LEU A 136 2.95 11.35 10.28
N TYR A 137 2.89 12.01 11.45
CA TYR A 137 3.34 11.42 12.71
C TYR A 137 2.40 10.30 13.18
N THR A 138 1.11 10.61 13.29
CA THR A 138 0.05 9.71 13.79
C THR A 138 -1.29 10.19 13.26
N TYR A 139 -2.27 9.31 13.25
CA TYR A 139 -3.66 9.69 13.01
C TYR A 139 -4.48 9.61 14.30
N ALA A 140 -5.13 10.70 14.69
CA ALA A 140 -5.99 10.76 15.87
C ALA A 140 -7.47 10.60 15.49
N PHE A 141 -8.14 9.59 16.05
CA PHE A 141 -9.55 9.25 15.76
C PHE A 141 -10.55 10.24 16.37
N GLY A 142 -10.12 11.05 17.34
CA GLY A 142 -11.00 11.97 18.07
C GLY A 142 -12.00 11.24 18.97
N SER A 143 -13.18 11.82 19.20
CA SER A 143 -14.16 11.32 20.17
C SER A 143 -15.03 10.15 19.67
N LYS A 144 -15.01 9.85 18.37
CA LYS A 144 -15.79 8.75 17.76
C LYS A 144 -14.91 7.94 16.82
N ARG A 145 -14.73 6.66 17.14
CA ARG A 145 -14.06 5.70 16.27
C ARG A 145 -14.99 5.21 15.17
N PRO A 146 -14.45 4.80 14.00
CA PRO A 146 -15.23 4.10 12.98
C PRO A 146 -15.89 2.84 13.56
N ALA A 147 -17.10 2.52 13.07
CA ALA A 147 -17.79 1.31 13.44
C ALA A 147 -16.99 0.07 13.01
N GLY A 148 -17.01 -1.00 13.82
CA GLY A 148 -16.36 -2.27 13.49
C GLY A 148 -14.96 -2.44 14.06
N PHE A 149 -14.34 -1.40 14.64
CA PHE A 149 -13.08 -1.51 15.36
C PHE A 149 -13.19 -2.44 16.58
N ARG A 150 -12.24 -3.35 16.74
CA ARG A 150 -12.22 -4.34 17.83
C ARG A 150 -10.81 -4.63 18.31
N ASP A 151 -10.68 -4.77 19.62
CA ASP A 151 -9.47 -5.30 20.23
C ASP A 151 -9.29 -6.75 19.77
N THR A 152 -8.10 -7.09 19.28
CA THR A 152 -7.88 -8.34 18.57
C THR A 152 -6.55 -8.97 18.98
N PRO A 153 -6.53 -10.27 19.37
CA PRO A 153 -5.30 -10.98 19.70
C PRO A 153 -4.49 -11.29 18.44
N PHE A 154 -3.19 -10.97 18.48
CA PHE A 154 -2.22 -11.26 17.43
C PHE A 154 -0.94 -11.85 18.00
N MET A 155 -0.32 -12.75 17.24
CA MET A 155 1.05 -13.16 17.52
C MET A 155 2.02 -12.09 17.01
N GLU A 156 3.01 -11.72 17.82
CA GLU A 156 4.04 -10.77 17.40
C GLU A 156 5.01 -11.46 16.41
N GLU A 157 4.88 -11.19 15.10
CA GLU A 157 5.69 -11.87 14.08
C GLU A 157 7.19 -11.58 14.15
N PHE A 158 7.56 -10.43 14.73
CA PHE A 158 8.95 -10.01 14.91
C PHE A 158 9.46 -10.24 16.34
N GLY A 159 8.60 -10.68 17.27
CA GLY A 159 8.94 -10.85 18.68
C GLY A 159 9.82 -12.08 18.94
N ASP A 160 10.61 -12.03 20.02
CA ASP A 160 11.52 -13.13 20.40
C ASP A 160 10.78 -14.29 21.11
N ASN A 161 9.51 -14.10 21.46
CA ASN A 161 8.66 -15.11 22.07
C ASN A 161 7.42 -15.30 21.18
N ASN A 162 7.01 -16.54 20.92
CA ASN A 162 5.77 -16.86 20.19
C ASN A 162 4.51 -16.51 21.01
N SER A 163 4.52 -15.37 21.70
CA SER A 163 3.45 -14.90 22.56
C SER A 163 2.37 -14.23 21.73
N THR A 164 1.13 -14.41 22.18
CA THR A 164 -0.01 -13.67 21.65
C THR A 164 -0.26 -12.47 22.55
N TYR A 165 -0.48 -11.32 21.93
CA TYR A 165 -0.80 -10.05 22.58
C TYR A 165 -2.06 -9.46 21.95
N THR A 166 -2.92 -8.87 22.76
CA THR A 166 -4.09 -8.14 22.27
C THR A 166 -3.72 -6.73 21.82
N SER A 167 -3.85 -6.46 20.52
CA SER A 167 -3.81 -5.11 19.96
C SER A 167 -5.15 -4.42 20.21
N LEU A 168 -5.12 -3.30 20.93
CA LEU A 168 -6.33 -2.63 21.41
C LEU A 168 -6.91 -1.62 20.39
N PHE A 169 -7.09 -2.04 19.14
CA PHE A 169 -7.60 -1.17 18.06
C PHE A 169 -8.97 -0.53 18.41
N GLY A 170 -9.84 -1.27 19.09
CA GLY A 170 -11.14 -0.78 19.55
C GLY A 170 -11.07 0.26 20.67
N THR A 171 -9.91 0.39 21.32
CA THR A 171 -9.71 1.25 22.50
C THR A 171 -8.76 2.41 22.25
N TRP A 172 -7.75 2.24 21.40
CA TRP A 172 -6.78 3.29 21.06
C TRP A 172 -7.47 4.53 20.44
N ASP A 173 -6.94 5.72 20.78
CA ASP A 173 -7.45 7.02 20.36
C ASP A 173 -6.68 7.60 19.16
N ARG A 174 -5.56 6.97 18.81
CA ARG A 174 -4.73 7.28 17.65
C ARG A 174 -4.05 6.04 17.09
N THR A 175 -3.37 6.20 15.97
CA THR A 175 -2.53 5.14 15.39
C THR A 175 -1.21 5.01 16.14
N TYR A 176 -0.77 3.77 16.32
CA TYR A 176 0.48 3.42 17.01
C TYR A 176 1.35 2.55 16.10
N ARG A 177 2.67 2.78 16.15
CA ARG A 177 3.72 1.93 15.58
C ARG A 177 4.54 1.34 16.72
N TRP A 178 4.69 0.02 16.74
CA TRP A 178 5.37 -0.70 17.84
C TRP A 178 4.89 -0.30 19.25
N PRO A 179 3.59 -0.38 19.56
CA PRO A 179 3.09 -0.07 20.89
C PRO A 179 3.78 -0.95 21.95
N SER A 180 4.02 -0.41 23.15
CA SER A 180 4.43 -1.19 24.32
C SER A 180 3.29 -2.10 24.80
N HIS A 181 3.62 -3.34 25.14
CA HIS A 181 2.67 -4.26 25.77
C HIS A 181 3.12 -4.48 27.23
N GLY A 182 2.23 -4.21 28.18
CA GLY A 182 2.44 -4.54 29.59
C GLY A 182 2.23 -6.03 29.87
N ALA A 183 2.67 -6.51 31.04
CA ALA A 183 2.46 -7.91 31.48
C ALA A 183 0.97 -8.33 31.57
N GLN A 184 0.05 -7.36 31.50
CA GLN A 184 -1.40 -7.53 31.39
C GLN A 184 -1.92 -6.45 30.41
N GLU A 185 -2.70 -6.87 29.43
CA GLU A 185 -3.09 -6.16 28.19
C GLU A 185 -4.00 -4.92 28.38
N ALA A 186 -3.73 -4.06 29.36
CA ALA A 186 -4.63 -3.01 29.82
C ALA A 186 -4.19 -1.56 29.49
N ASP A 187 -3.09 -1.36 28.75
CA ASP A 187 -2.62 0.00 28.45
C ASP A 187 -3.35 0.61 27.26
N LYS A 188 -4.23 1.58 27.54
CA LYS A 188 -5.00 2.32 26.54
C LYS A 188 -4.14 3.33 25.77
N ASN A 189 -2.96 3.70 26.28
CA ASN A 189 -2.07 4.71 25.72
C ASN A 189 -0.62 4.21 25.69
N PRO A 190 -0.32 3.16 24.90
CA PRO A 190 1.00 2.56 24.88
C PRO A 190 2.08 3.53 24.38
N THR A 191 3.31 3.35 24.85
CA THR A 191 4.46 4.07 24.32
C THR A 191 4.90 3.45 22.99
N GLU A 192 5.17 4.28 21.97
CA GLU A 192 5.68 3.80 20.67
C GLU A 192 7.18 3.47 20.75
N GLN A 193 7.55 2.24 20.44
CA GLN A 193 8.93 1.76 20.45
C GLN A 193 9.54 1.81 19.03
N ILE A 194 9.45 2.96 18.36
CA ILE A 194 9.83 3.13 16.94
C ILE A 194 11.31 2.78 16.68
N ASP A 195 12.18 2.89 17.69
CA ASP A 195 13.60 2.48 17.59
C ASP A 195 13.79 0.98 17.34
N LYS A 196 12.77 0.15 17.63
CA LYS A 196 12.78 -1.25 17.22
C LYS A 196 12.86 -1.38 15.70
N ILE A 197 12.20 -0.52 14.93
CA ILE A 197 12.26 -0.56 13.46
C ILE A 197 13.72 -0.43 12.99
N ASP A 198 14.47 0.53 13.54
CA ASP A 198 15.89 0.71 13.21
C ASP A 198 16.73 -0.50 13.64
N SER A 199 16.42 -1.11 14.78
CA SER A 199 17.14 -2.28 15.27
C SER A 199 16.96 -3.49 14.36
N TYR A 200 15.74 -3.73 13.81
CA TYR A 200 15.46 -4.77 12.82
C TYR A 200 16.12 -4.47 11.46
N LEU A 201 15.93 -3.25 10.95
CA LEU A 201 16.47 -2.82 9.65
C LEU A 201 18.00 -2.96 9.60
N ASN A 202 18.69 -2.70 10.71
CA ASN A 202 20.15 -2.73 10.79
C ASN A 202 20.73 -4.03 11.37
N ARG A 203 19.92 -5.11 11.52
CA ARG A 203 20.45 -6.41 11.96
C ARG A 203 21.53 -6.90 11.01
N LYS A 204 22.67 -7.31 11.58
CA LYS A 204 23.78 -7.90 10.83
C LYS A 204 23.46 -9.36 10.46
N PRO A 205 24.04 -9.88 9.37
CA PRO A 205 23.98 -11.30 9.03
C PRO A 205 24.35 -12.19 10.21
N LEU A 206 23.57 -13.26 10.39
CA LEU A 206 23.86 -14.29 11.37
C LEU A 206 25.05 -15.15 10.91
N PRO A 207 25.71 -15.90 11.80
CA PRO A 207 26.72 -16.88 11.42
C PRO A 207 26.22 -17.80 10.29
N GLY A 208 27.06 -18.06 9.29
CA GLY A 208 26.67 -18.80 8.08
C GLY A 208 26.05 -17.94 6.97
N GLY A 209 26.00 -16.62 7.13
CA GLY A 209 25.56 -15.69 6.07
C GLY A 209 24.03 -15.59 5.91
N GLN A 210 23.27 -16.08 6.88
CA GLN A 210 21.82 -15.94 6.88
C GLN A 210 21.45 -14.46 7.06
N VAL A 211 20.64 -13.97 6.12
CA VAL A 211 20.15 -12.59 6.12
C VAL A 211 18.97 -12.49 7.12
N PRO A 212 19.00 -11.58 8.10
CA PRO A 212 17.92 -11.44 9.07
C PRO A 212 16.66 -10.88 8.41
N THR A 213 15.51 -11.50 8.67
CA THR A 213 14.19 -11.04 8.19
C THR A 213 13.93 -9.59 8.61
N GLY A 214 13.41 -8.78 7.69
CA GLY A 214 13.11 -7.36 7.96
C GLY A 214 14.33 -6.44 7.97
N SER A 215 15.54 -6.97 7.77
CA SER A 215 16.73 -6.13 7.59
C SER A 215 16.74 -5.45 6.22
N TRP A 216 17.53 -4.40 6.10
CA TRP A 216 17.80 -3.73 4.83
C TRP A 216 18.27 -4.68 3.72
N GLN A 217 19.12 -5.63 4.08
CA GLN A 217 19.63 -6.63 3.15
C GLN A 217 18.54 -7.63 2.72
N ASP A 218 17.62 -7.98 3.62
CA ASP A 218 16.48 -8.85 3.29
C ASP A 218 15.53 -8.16 2.31
N LEU A 219 15.18 -6.90 2.56
CA LEU A 219 14.35 -6.11 1.66
C LEU A 219 14.94 -6.02 0.25
N GLN A 220 16.25 -5.74 0.15
CA GLN A 220 16.96 -5.74 -1.14
C GLN A 220 16.92 -7.12 -1.81
N ARG A 221 17.13 -8.19 -1.04
CA ARG A 221 17.09 -9.57 -1.54
C ARG A 221 15.69 -9.98 -2.02
N GLN A 222 14.62 -9.43 -1.46
CA GLN A 222 13.24 -9.69 -1.88
C GLN A 222 12.84 -8.87 -3.12
N VAL A 223 13.36 -7.65 -3.25
CA VAL A 223 13.07 -6.77 -4.39
C VAL A 223 13.86 -7.17 -5.65
N ALA A 224 15.11 -7.62 -5.52
CA ALA A 224 15.94 -7.94 -6.68
C ALA A 224 15.32 -8.99 -7.63
N PRO A 225 14.73 -10.10 -7.17
CA PRO A 225 14.07 -11.09 -8.04
C PRO A 225 12.86 -10.54 -8.82
N LEU A 226 12.27 -9.42 -8.41
CA LEU A 226 11.18 -8.77 -9.15
C LEU A 226 11.65 -8.28 -10.53
N PHE A 227 12.95 -8.00 -10.66
CA PHE A 227 13.57 -7.52 -11.90
C PHE A 227 14.46 -8.56 -12.57
N GLN A 228 14.21 -9.84 -12.30
CA GLN A 228 14.90 -10.96 -12.95
C GLN A 228 13.94 -11.85 -13.74
N TYR A 229 12.74 -11.39 -14.09
CA TYR A 229 11.83 -12.19 -14.92
C TYR A 229 12.49 -12.42 -16.31
N PRO A 230 12.30 -13.59 -16.94
CA PRO A 230 12.85 -13.82 -18.27
C PRO A 230 12.27 -12.80 -19.25
N GLU A 231 13.09 -12.17 -20.10
CA GLU A 231 12.64 -11.20 -21.11
C GLU A 231 12.10 -11.90 -22.38
N ASP A 232 12.39 -13.19 -22.53
CA ASP A 232 12.07 -14.04 -23.67
C ASP A 232 10.79 -14.88 -23.49
N LEU A 233 9.92 -14.55 -22.52
CA LEU A 233 8.62 -15.22 -22.46
C LEU A 233 7.75 -14.74 -23.62
N ASP A 234 7.04 -15.68 -24.23
CA ASP A 234 6.01 -15.36 -25.20
C ASP A 234 4.96 -14.46 -24.54
N GLU A 235 4.39 -13.53 -25.32
CA GLU A 235 3.39 -12.59 -24.80
C GLU A 235 2.17 -13.31 -24.21
N SER A 236 1.79 -14.46 -24.78
CA SER A 236 0.73 -15.33 -24.25
C SER A 236 1.05 -15.90 -22.87
N ASP A 237 2.32 -15.96 -22.47
CA ASP A 237 2.76 -16.46 -21.16
C ASP A 237 2.91 -15.34 -20.13
N GLY A 238 2.70 -14.08 -20.54
CA GLY A 238 2.75 -12.92 -19.65
C GLY A 238 1.78 -13.01 -18.47
N VAL A 239 0.69 -13.77 -18.61
CA VAL A 239 -0.30 -14.02 -17.54
C VAL A 239 0.31 -14.79 -16.36
N TYR A 240 1.24 -15.73 -16.60
CA TYR A 240 1.92 -16.48 -15.54
C TYR A 240 2.95 -15.63 -14.82
N ALA A 241 3.67 -14.80 -15.57
CA ALA A 241 4.62 -13.85 -15.01
C ALA A 241 3.91 -12.83 -14.12
N TRP A 242 2.78 -12.28 -14.59
CA TRP A 242 1.97 -11.35 -13.83
C TRP A 242 1.42 -11.99 -12.55
N ASP A 243 0.83 -13.19 -12.62
CA ASP A 243 0.29 -13.87 -11.43
C ASP A 243 1.39 -14.10 -10.38
N ALA A 244 2.58 -14.55 -10.80
CA ALA A 244 3.72 -14.74 -9.90
C ALA A 244 4.21 -13.42 -9.28
N PHE A 245 4.22 -12.33 -10.05
CA PHE A 245 4.71 -11.03 -9.61
C PHE A 245 3.72 -10.34 -8.67
N SER A 246 2.44 -10.30 -9.04
CA SER A 246 1.49 -9.36 -8.47
C SER A 246 1.06 -9.71 -7.04
N ASN A 247 1.21 -10.97 -6.62
CA ASN A 247 0.61 -11.44 -5.38
C ASN A 247 1.31 -12.66 -4.75
N THR A 248 1.01 -12.92 -3.49
CA THR A 248 1.58 -13.99 -2.66
C THR A 248 0.87 -15.34 -2.81
N ARG A 249 -0.28 -15.40 -3.48
CA ARG A 249 -1.04 -16.64 -3.72
C ARG A 249 -1.28 -16.90 -5.23
N PRO A 250 -0.21 -16.97 -6.04
CA PRO A 250 -0.36 -17.21 -7.48
C PRO A 250 -1.06 -18.54 -7.71
N VAL A 251 -2.17 -18.49 -8.44
CA VAL A 251 -3.01 -19.67 -8.73
C VAL A 251 -2.51 -20.46 -9.91
N SER A 252 -1.71 -19.86 -10.80
CA SER A 252 -1.11 -20.53 -11.95
C SER A 252 0.15 -21.31 -11.59
N LYS A 253 0.71 -21.13 -10.38
CA LYS A 253 1.95 -21.80 -9.94
C LYS A 253 1.70 -23.26 -9.57
N PRO A 254 2.59 -24.20 -9.95
CA PRO A 254 2.47 -25.59 -9.51
C PRO A 254 2.57 -25.69 -7.98
N ARG A 255 1.62 -26.39 -7.37
CA ARG A 255 1.61 -26.68 -5.93
C ARG A 255 2.51 -27.85 -5.54
N ASP A 256 2.72 -28.78 -6.46
CA ASP A 256 3.57 -29.95 -6.27
C ASP A 256 4.66 -29.97 -7.34
N TRP A 257 5.92 -29.94 -6.90
CA TRP A 257 7.10 -30.00 -7.75
C TRP A 257 7.75 -31.40 -7.78
N SER A 258 7.16 -32.39 -7.12
CA SER A 258 7.69 -33.76 -7.03
C SER A 258 7.66 -34.49 -8.38
N ARG A 259 6.74 -34.12 -9.27
CA ARG A 259 6.51 -34.75 -10.57
C ARG A 259 6.28 -33.72 -11.69
N PRO A 260 7.31 -32.94 -12.07
CA PRO A 260 7.16 -31.95 -13.13
C PRO A 260 6.99 -32.63 -14.49
N GLY A 261 5.96 -32.23 -15.25
CA GLY A 261 5.70 -32.71 -16.61
C GLY A 261 6.57 -32.05 -17.67
N ARG A 262 6.33 -32.37 -18.95
CA ARG A 262 7.05 -31.81 -20.12
C ARG A 262 6.18 -30.92 -21.01
N THR A 263 5.04 -30.46 -20.49
CA THR A 263 4.13 -29.58 -21.24
C THR A 263 4.62 -28.13 -21.19
N HIS A 264 4.13 -27.29 -22.11
CA HIS A 264 4.41 -25.84 -22.15
C HIS A 264 4.25 -25.17 -20.78
N TYR A 265 3.18 -25.53 -20.05
CA TYR A 265 2.93 -25.07 -18.68
C TYR A 265 4.14 -25.29 -17.75
N TRP A 266 4.73 -26.49 -17.79
CA TRP A 266 5.88 -26.83 -16.93
C TRP A 266 7.15 -26.11 -17.37
N ASP A 267 7.31 -25.82 -18.66
CA ASP A 267 8.45 -25.06 -19.17
C ASP A 267 8.40 -23.61 -18.68
N VAL A 268 7.24 -22.96 -18.78
CA VAL A 268 7.00 -21.62 -18.21
C VAL A 268 7.18 -21.63 -16.69
N ALA A 269 6.60 -22.61 -15.99
CA ALA A 269 6.71 -22.70 -14.54
C ALA A 269 8.17 -22.82 -14.06
N ARG A 270 9.02 -23.57 -14.78
CA ARG A 270 10.45 -23.66 -14.45
C ARG A 270 11.16 -22.32 -14.60
N LYS A 271 10.88 -21.58 -15.68
CA LYS A 271 11.44 -20.23 -15.90
C LYS A 271 11.06 -19.25 -14.76
N LEU A 272 9.87 -19.42 -14.18
CA LEU A 272 9.33 -18.55 -13.13
C LEU A 272 9.58 -19.03 -11.68
N ARG A 273 10.17 -20.22 -11.48
CA ARG A 273 10.21 -20.91 -10.17
C ARG A 273 10.78 -20.08 -9.02
N LEU A 274 11.79 -19.26 -9.28
CA LEU A 274 12.52 -18.48 -8.29
C LEU A 274 12.21 -16.97 -8.34
N LYS A 275 11.14 -16.58 -9.04
CA LYS A 275 10.74 -15.16 -9.14
C LYS A 275 9.92 -14.75 -7.92
N GLY A 276 10.09 -13.49 -7.51
CA GLY A 276 9.49 -12.92 -6.30
C GLY A 276 8.13 -12.29 -6.58
N SER A 277 7.34 -12.12 -5.52
CA SER A 277 6.10 -11.34 -5.55
C SER A 277 6.35 -9.95 -4.97
N ILE A 278 5.76 -8.90 -5.54
CA ILE A 278 5.78 -7.55 -4.99
C ILE A 278 5.02 -7.43 -3.66
N GLU A 279 3.99 -8.27 -3.46
CA GLU A 279 3.19 -8.27 -2.22
C GLU A 279 4.01 -8.83 -1.03
N GLN A 280 5.02 -9.66 -1.28
CA GLN A 280 5.86 -10.24 -0.21
C GLN A 280 6.67 -9.19 0.58
N PRO A 281 7.53 -8.35 -0.04
CA PRO A 281 8.22 -7.29 0.68
C PRO A 281 7.27 -6.20 1.20
N HIS A 282 6.12 -5.99 0.54
CA HIS A 282 5.05 -5.14 1.06
C HIS A 282 4.54 -5.65 2.42
N ASN A 283 4.17 -6.94 2.51
CA ASN A 283 3.68 -7.55 3.75
C ASN A 283 4.73 -7.44 4.86
N LEU A 284 6.00 -7.66 4.52
CA LEU A 284 7.10 -7.53 5.47
C LEU A 284 7.20 -6.13 6.05
N ILE A 285 7.07 -5.07 5.24
CA ILE A 285 7.09 -3.69 5.73
C ILE A 285 5.89 -3.38 6.61
N HIS A 286 4.69 -3.86 6.25
CA HIS A 286 3.50 -3.72 7.09
C HIS A 286 3.73 -4.26 8.51
N LEU A 287 4.22 -5.50 8.59
CA LEU A 287 4.55 -6.16 9.85
C LEU A 287 5.69 -5.45 10.59
N LEU A 288 6.74 -5.05 9.86
CA LEU A 288 7.94 -4.41 10.44
C LEU A 288 7.62 -3.04 11.02
N VAL A 289 6.77 -2.24 10.37
CA VAL A 289 6.39 -0.90 10.86
C VAL A 289 5.33 -1.02 11.95
N GLY A 290 4.38 -1.95 11.79
CA GLY A 290 3.31 -2.16 12.73
C GLY A 290 3.80 -2.70 14.06
N GLY A 291 4.60 -3.78 14.04
CA GLY A 291 4.77 -4.64 15.19
C GLY A 291 3.41 -5.23 15.56
N LEU A 292 2.78 -4.66 16.60
CA LEU A 292 1.40 -4.94 17.00
C LEU A 292 0.46 -3.73 16.86
N GLY A 293 0.93 -2.70 16.17
CA GLY A 293 0.22 -1.46 15.86
C GLY A 293 -0.56 -1.52 14.55
N HIS A 294 -1.04 -0.37 14.08
CA HIS A 294 -2.03 -0.30 13.00
C HIS A 294 -1.49 -0.84 11.66
N MET A 295 -0.24 -0.52 11.31
CA MET A 295 0.37 -0.97 10.05
C MET A 295 0.45 -2.50 9.90
N MET A 296 0.38 -3.29 10.97
CA MET A 296 0.47 -4.76 10.87
C MET A 296 -0.77 -5.40 10.24
N ASN A 297 -1.94 -4.74 10.38
CA ASN A 297 -3.23 -5.36 10.17
C ASN A 297 -3.97 -4.64 9.04
N ASN A 298 -4.35 -5.39 8.01
CA ASN A 298 -5.00 -4.86 6.82
C ASN A 298 -6.31 -4.09 7.10
N ASP A 299 -7.03 -4.42 8.17
CA ASP A 299 -8.26 -3.71 8.57
C ASP A 299 -7.96 -2.31 9.13
N TYR A 300 -6.76 -2.08 9.68
CA TYR A 300 -6.42 -0.86 10.41
C TYR A 300 -5.25 -0.08 9.79
N ALA A 301 -4.47 -0.70 8.90
CA ALA A 301 -3.21 -0.14 8.40
C ALA A 301 -3.38 1.20 7.69
N SER A 302 -4.46 1.36 6.90
CA SER A 302 -4.71 2.58 6.12
C SER A 302 -4.97 3.84 6.96
N PHE A 303 -5.22 3.69 8.26
CA PHE A 303 -5.33 4.83 9.17
C PHE A 303 -3.97 5.44 9.52
N ASP A 304 -2.88 4.65 9.51
CA ASP A 304 -1.55 5.20 9.77
C ASP A 304 -1.05 5.97 8.53
N PRO A 305 -0.68 7.25 8.64
CA PRO A 305 -0.25 8.05 7.49
C PRO A 305 0.90 7.44 6.67
N ILE A 306 1.77 6.63 7.28
CA ILE A 306 2.88 5.98 6.56
C ILE A 306 2.41 4.94 5.54
N PHE A 307 1.19 4.41 5.70
CA PHE A 307 0.56 3.49 4.76
C PHE A 307 0.68 3.99 3.32
N PHE A 308 0.31 5.24 3.09
CA PHE A 308 0.29 5.80 1.75
C PHE A 308 1.70 5.98 1.17
N LEU A 309 2.69 6.38 1.98
CA LEU A 309 4.07 6.52 1.52
C LEU A 309 4.71 5.16 1.22
N HIS A 310 4.37 4.13 2.01
CA HIS A 310 4.75 2.75 1.75
C HIS A 310 4.15 2.27 0.42
N HIS A 311 2.84 2.44 0.23
CA HIS A 311 2.13 2.05 -0.98
C HIS A 311 2.56 2.84 -2.22
N CYS A 312 2.97 4.10 -2.08
CA CYS A 312 3.62 4.85 -3.17
C CYS A 312 4.95 4.23 -3.61
N ASN A 313 5.73 3.65 -2.70
CA ASN A 313 6.94 2.93 -3.10
C ASN A 313 6.60 1.57 -3.76
N VAL A 314 5.52 0.91 -3.34
CA VAL A 314 5.00 -0.29 -4.03
C VAL A 314 4.55 0.08 -5.45
N ASP A 315 3.82 1.17 -5.62
CA ASP A 315 3.39 1.66 -6.93
C ASP A 315 4.58 2.06 -7.83
N ARG A 316 5.62 2.65 -7.22
CA ARG A 316 6.89 2.95 -7.88
C ARG A 316 7.58 1.70 -8.41
N ILE A 317 7.67 0.64 -7.60
CA ILE A 317 8.24 -0.66 -8.02
C ILE A 317 7.38 -1.26 -9.15
N LEU A 318 6.06 -1.16 -9.04
CA LEU A 318 5.14 -1.60 -10.09
C LEU A 318 5.37 -0.83 -11.40
N ALA A 319 5.56 0.49 -11.36
CA ALA A 319 5.85 1.31 -12.53
C ALA A 319 7.17 0.89 -13.21
N PHE A 320 8.22 0.66 -12.43
CA PHE A 320 9.47 0.11 -12.97
C PHE A 320 9.31 -1.27 -13.58
N TRP A 321 8.51 -2.13 -12.93
CA TRP A 321 8.26 -3.48 -13.42
C TRP A 321 7.47 -3.44 -14.74
N GLU A 322 6.44 -2.60 -14.84
CA GLU A 322 5.68 -2.40 -16.09
C GLU A 322 6.56 -1.85 -17.21
N TYR A 323 7.55 -1.01 -16.88
CA TYR A 323 8.52 -0.50 -17.84
C TYR A 323 9.48 -1.60 -18.33
N ALA A 324 9.99 -2.42 -17.42
CA ALA A 324 10.90 -3.53 -17.76
C ALA A 324 10.18 -4.69 -18.48
N TYR A 325 8.91 -4.95 -18.13
CA TYR A 325 8.13 -6.10 -18.61
C TYR A 325 6.78 -5.67 -19.21
N PRO A 326 6.78 -4.85 -20.28
CA PRO A 326 5.56 -4.23 -20.81
C PRO A 326 4.54 -5.23 -21.36
N LYS A 327 4.97 -6.46 -21.69
CA LYS A 327 4.10 -7.53 -22.23
C LYS A 327 3.42 -8.37 -21.14
N TYR A 328 3.91 -8.34 -19.90
CA TYR A 328 3.45 -9.27 -18.87
C TYR A 328 2.27 -8.67 -18.10
N PHE A 329 1.09 -9.24 -18.30
CA PHE A 329 -0.13 -8.76 -17.67
C PHE A 329 -1.19 -9.86 -17.56
N MET A 330 -2.18 -9.66 -16.69
CA MET A 330 -3.24 -10.64 -16.39
C MET A 330 -4.14 -11.04 -17.57
N GLY A 331 -4.20 -10.23 -18.63
CA GLY A 331 -5.03 -10.50 -19.81
C GLY A 331 -6.54 -10.61 -19.53
N LYS A 332 -7.27 -11.21 -20.47
CA LYS A 332 -8.74 -11.37 -20.42
C LYS A 332 -9.20 -12.82 -20.22
N ASP A 333 -8.42 -13.78 -20.71
CA ASP A 333 -8.86 -15.18 -20.84
C ASP A 333 -8.39 -16.07 -19.68
N GLY A 334 -7.52 -15.56 -18.80
CA GLY A 334 -6.91 -16.33 -17.72
C GLY A 334 -5.62 -17.02 -18.15
N TYR A 335 -5.38 -18.25 -17.69
CA TYR A 335 -4.16 -19.02 -17.93
C TYR A 335 -4.46 -20.48 -18.31
N LYS A 336 -3.52 -21.19 -18.92
CA LYS A 336 -3.63 -22.65 -19.14
C LYS A 336 -3.06 -23.42 -17.96
N ASP A 337 -3.80 -24.39 -17.42
CA ASP A 337 -3.28 -25.28 -16.38
C ASP A 337 -2.33 -26.36 -16.94
N GLN A 338 -1.81 -27.22 -16.06
CA GLN A 338 -0.91 -28.31 -16.43
C GLN A 338 -1.48 -29.30 -17.45
N ASN A 339 -2.80 -29.37 -17.60
CA ASN A 339 -3.52 -30.23 -18.53
C ASN A 339 -3.91 -29.48 -19.82
N GLY A 340 -3.54 -28.20 -19.97
CA GLY A 340 -3.88 -27.38 -21.12
C GLY A 340 -5.28 -26.77 -21.09
N ASN A 341 -6.01 -26.90 -19.97
CA ASN A 341 -7.34 -26.31 -19.85
C ASN A 341 -7.24 -24.83 -19.48
N THR A 342 -8.13 -24.00 -20.04
CA THR A 342 -8.23 -22.60 -19.63
C THR A 342 -8.82 -22.49 -18.24
N GLN A 343 -8.11 -21.81 -17.35
CA GLN A 343 -8.54 -21.45 -16.00
C GLN A 343 -8.57 -19.93 -15.87
N GLN A 344 -9.55 -19.43 -15.13
CA GLN A 344 -9.62 -18.02 -14.80
C GLN A 344 -8.96 -17.77 -13.44
N PHE A 345 -8.36 -16.58 -13.28
CA PHE A 345 -7.86 -16.13 -12.00
C PHE A 345 -9.01 -15.97 -11.00
N ARG A 346 -8.78 -16.34 -9.75
CA ARG A 346 -9.80 -16.31 -8.70
C ARG A 346 -9.18 -15.79 -7.42
N GLN A 347 -9.96 -15.02 -6.66
CA GLN A 347 -9.61 -14.65 -5.30
C GLN A 347 -10.44 -15.47 -4.31
N PRO A 348 -9.80 -16.34 -3.51
CA PRO A 348 -10.48 -17.02 -2.42
C PRO A 348 -10.66 -16.06 -1.24
N GLY A 349 -11.77 -15.34 -1.18
CA GLY A 349 -12.09 -14.41 -0.09
C GLY A 349 -13.11 -13.35 -0.51
N GLY A 350 -13.90 -12.87 0.45
CA GLY A 350 -14.89 -11.83 0.19
C GLY A 350 -14.22 -10.46 0.12
N LYS A 351 -14.51 -9.72 -0.93
CA LYS A 351 -14.29 -8.28 -0.99
C LYS A 351 -15.59 -7.61 -0.59
N PHE A 352 -15.54 -6.50 0.14
CA PHE A 352 -16.77 -5.78 0.47
C PHE A 352 -17.57 -5.44 -0.81
N GLY A 353 -18.86 -5.78 -0.81
CA GLY A 353 -19.77 -5.58 -1.96
C GLY A 353 -19.70 -6.66 -3.04
N TRP A 354 -18.85 -7.68 -2.88
CA TRP A 354 -18.73 -8.81 -3.79
C TRP A 354 -19.29 -10.00 -3.02
N GLY A 355 -20.45 -10.52 -3.43
CA GLY A 355 -21.12 -11.62 -2.72
C GLY A 355 -20.22 -12.87 -2.55
N ASP A 356 -20.71 -13.91 -1.88
CA ASP A 356 -19.94 -15.11 -1.49
C ASP A 356 -19.41 -15.98 -2.65
N GLN A 357 -19.52 -15.53 -3.91
CA GLN A 357 -19.09 -16.26 -5.09
C GLN A 357 -17.62 -15.98 -5.44
N PRO A 358 -16.83 -16.99 -5.81
CA PRO A 358 -15.48 -16.77 -6.32
C PRO A 358 -15.58 -15.93 -7.58
N LEU A 359 -14.95 -14.76 -7.57
CA LEU A 359 -14.95 -13.90 -8.73
C LEU A 359 -13.76 -14.21 -9.64
N PHE A 360 -14.09 -14.26 -10.94
CA PHE A 360 -13.13 -14.36 -12.03
C PHE A 360 -12.48 -13.02 -12.33
N LEU A 361 -11.19 -12.95 -12.02
CA LEU A 361 -10.37 -11.74 -12.17
C LEU A 361 -9.73 -11.70 -13.56
N LYS A 362 -9.70 -10.51 -14.13
CA LYS A 362 -9.16 -10.16 -15.45
C LYS A 362 -8.91 -8.64 -15.55
N GLY A 363 -8.27 -8.19 -16.63
CA GLY A 363 -7.86 -6.79 -16.82
C GLY A 363 -8.97 -5.74 -16.63
N ASP A 364 -10.19 -6.03 -17.10
CA ASP A 364 -11.36 -5.15 -17.02
C ASP A 364 -12.21 -5.37 -15.74
N THR A 365 -11.69 -6.10 -14.75
CA THR A 365 -12.39 -6.29 -13.47
C THR A 365 -12.54 -4.96 -12.74
N PRO A 366 -13.76 -4.58 -12.29
CA PRO A 366 -13.98 -3.35 -11.55
C PRO A 366 -13.11 -3.24 -10.29
N LEU A 367 -12.29 -2.20 -10.20
CA LEU A 367 -11.53 -1.84 -9.02
C LEU A 367 -12.42 -1.03 -8.08
N THR A 368 -13.49 -1.63 -7.57
CA THR A 368 -14.37 -0.93 -6.62
C THR A 368 -13.56 -0.53 -5.37
N PRO A 369 -13.83 0.66 -4.80
CA PRO A 369 -14.97 1.53 -5.12
C PRO A 369 -14.65 2.67 -6.10
N PHE A 370 -13.49 2.67 -6.76
CA PHE A 370 -13.00 3.79 -7.55
C PHE A 370 -13.77 3.98 -8.85
N ARG A 371 -14.41 5.15 -9.01
CA ARG A 371 -15.17 5.52 -10.21
C ARG A 371 -14.46 6.57 -11.05
N LYS A 372 -14.69 6.51 -12.37
CA LYS A 372 -14.34 7.53 -13.36
C LYS A 372 -15.43 8.61 -13.39
N ALA A 373 -15.16 9.71 -14.11
CA ALA A 373 -16.08 10.84 -14.22
C ALA A 373 -17.44 10.47 -14.86
N ASP A 374 -17.46 9.46 -15.72
CA ASP A 374 -18.68 8.93 -16.35
C ASP A 374 -19.48 7.98 -15.44
N GLY A 375 -19.02 7.75 -14.21
CA GLY A 375 -19.65 6.87 -13.23
C GLY A 375 -19.27 5.40 -13.34
N SER A 376 -18.59 4.97 -14.41
CA SER A 376 -18.06 3.60 -14.53
C SER A 376 -16.86 3.38 -13.59
N TYR A 377 -16.56 2.13 -13.26
CA TYR A 377 -15.43 1.82 -12.38
C TYR A 377 -14.09 1.89 -13.12
N TRP A 378 -13.03 2.26 -12.40
CA TRP A 378 -11.66 1.99 -12.82
C TRP A 378 -11.42 0.48 -12.93
N THR A 379 -10.53 0.08 -13.83
CA THR A 379 -10.11 -1.31 -14.04
C THR A 379 -8.58 -1.42 -14.04
N SER A 380 -8.03 -2.64 -13.98
CA SER A 380 -6.58 -2.83 -14.12
C SER A 380 -6.07 -2.40 -15.49
N ASP A 381 -6.87 -2.56 -16.55
CA ASP A 381 -6.56 -2.07 -17.90
C ASP A 381 -6.46 -0.53 -17.95
N ASP A 382 -7.28 0.18 -17.18
CA ASP A 382 -7.25 1.64 -17.10
C ASP A 382 -5.99 2.16 -16.36
N THR A 383 -5.42 1.38 -15.44
CA THR A 383 -4.34 1.83 -14.56
C THR A 383 -2.93 1.56 -15.10
N ARG A 384 -2.80 0.75 -16.16
CA ARG A 384 -1.52 0.47 -16.82
C ARG A 384 -0.85 1.72 -17.37
N TRP A 385 0.48 1.76 -17.34
CA TRP A 385 1.25 2.86 -17.98
C TRP A 385 1.00 2.98 -19.47
N ALA A 386 0.86 1.85 -20.18
CA ALA A 386 0.53 1.83 -21.60
C ALA A 386 -0.97 2.06 -21.91
N SER A 387 -1.79 2.38 -20.91
CA SER A 387 -3.22 2.59 -21.11
C SER A 387 -3.49 3.87 -21.92
N LYS A 388 -4.54 3.82 -22.75
CA LYS A 388 -5.03 4.99 -23.51
C LYS A 388 -5.85 5.94 -22.64
N VAL A 389 -6.21 5.54 -21.41
CA VAL A 389 -6.90 6.41 -20.46
C VAL A 389 -5.95 7.52 -20.05
N PRO A 390 -6.32 8.80 -20.22
CA PRO A 390 -5.56 9.90 -19.67
C PRO A 390 -5.50 9.72 -18.16
N LYS A 391 -4.36 9.23 -17.66
CA LYS A 391 -3.95 9.52 -16.30
C LYS A 391 -3.94 11.04 -16.24
N SER A 392 -4.53 11.63 -15.19
CA SER A 392 -4.44 13.09 -14.95
C SER A 392 -3.04 13.52 -15.41
N LYS A 393 -2.92 14.50 -16.32
CA LYS A 393 -1.59 14.86 -16.85
C LYS A 393 -0.71 15.26 -15.66
N PRO A 394 0.33 14.46 -15.37
CA PRO A 394 1.66 14.97 -15.58
C PRO A 394 2.44 14.09 -16.53
N THR A 395 3.28 14.76 -17.31
CA THR A 395 4.31 14.19 -18.15
C THR A 395 5.14 13.16 -17.38
N ILE A 396 5.75 12.25 -18.13
CA ILE A 396 6.64 11.15 -17.73
C ILE A 396 7.92 11.62 -16.98
N ASP A 397 7.94 12.84 -16.44
CA ASP A 397 9.05 13.35 -15.62
C ASP A 397 8.80 13.04 -14.14
N VAL A 398 8.72 11.74 -13.79
CA VAL A 398 8.82 11.26 -12.40
C VAL A 398 9.66 9.99 -12.38
N PHE A 399 10.98 10.19 -12.40
CA PHE A 399 11.92 9.61 -11.45
C PHE A 399 12.89 10.69 -10.99
#